data_AF-A0A6L4YBM3-F1
#
_entry.id   AF-A0A6L4YBM3-F1
#
_cell.length_a   1.000
_cell.length_b   1.000
_cell.length_c   1.000
_cell.angle_alpha   90.00
_cell.angle_beta   90.00
_cell.angle_gamma   90.00
#
_symmetry.space_group_name_H-M   'P 1'
#
loop_
_entity.id
_entity.type
_entity.pdbx_description
1 polymer ?
#
loop_
_entity_poly.entity_id
_entity_poly.type
_entity_poly.pdbx_seq_one_letter_code
_entity_poly.pdbx_strand_id
1 'polypeptide(L)'
;MFSGGALENLSVFALGIMPYISASIILQLLTVVVPHLERLSKEGEAGRRKITQYTRYGTIILSIIQGFGISVGLERMTGPAGEMIALNPGLSFKVMTVITLTAGTAFIMWLGEQITERGIGNGISLIIFAGIVARMPSAIINTIRLLKTGEMALFLILILVAMMIVIVGIIVFVERGQRRIPVQYPKRVMGRKMYGGQSTHLPLRVNTAPYLLLQY
;
A
#
# COMPACT_ATOMS: atom_id res chain seq x y z
N MET A 1 4.41 9.55 -7.89
CA MET A 1 3.63 8.45 -8.51
C MET A 1 2.68 7.73 -7.54
N PHE A 2 3.01 7.58 -6.24
CA PHE A 2 2.20 6.81 -5.28
C PHE A 2 1.05 7.56 -4.57
N SER A 3 0.92 8.87 -4.73
CA SER A 3 -0.17 9.68 -4.13
C SER A 3 -1.32 9.99 -5.09
N GLY A 4 -1.52 9.25 -6.17
CA GLY A 4 -2.68 9.51 -7.04
C GLY A 4 -2.58 10.76 -7.95
N GLY A 5 -1.48 11.53 -7.88
CA GLY A 5 -1.43 12.90 -8.42
C GLY A 5 -1.96 13.96 -7.44
N ALA A 6 -2.28 13.58 -6.20
CA ALA A 6 -2.77 14.49 -5.18
C ALA A 6 -1.73 15.55 -4.76
N LEU A 7 -0.44 15.26 -4.89
CA LEU A 7 0.64 16.24 -4.67
C LEU A 7 0.72 17.27 -5.81
N GLU A 8 0.39 16.85 -7.04
CA GLU A 8 0.34 17.72 -8.23
C GLU A 8 -0.84 18.71 -8.15
N ASN A 9 -1.94 18.27 -7.50
CA ASN A 9 -3.15 19.08 -7.30
C ASN A 9 -3.23 19.77 -5.93
N LEU A 10 -2.18 19.73 -5.09
CA LEU A 10 -2.19 20.24 -3.70
C LEU A 10 -3.43 19.83 -2.90
N SER A 11 -3.87 18.58 -3.06
CA SER A 11 -5.08 18.07 -2.43
C SER A 11 -4.87 17.84 -0.93
N VAL A 12 -5.96 17.92 -0.14
CA VAL A 12 -6.00 17.54 1.28
C VAL A 12 -5.46 16.11 1.52
N PHE A 13 -5.51 15.26 0.49
CA PHE A 13 -5.01 13.90 0.50
C PHE A 13 -3.61 13.73 -0.12
N ALA A 14 -2.80 14.79 -0.21
CA ALA A 14 -1.51 14.75 -0.91
C ALA A 14 -0.53 13.69 -0.39
N LEU A 15 -0.55 13.36 0.91
CA LEU A 15 0.24 12.28 1.51
C LEU A 15 -0.36 10.88 1.23
N GLY A 16 -1.66 10.81 0.97
CA GLY A 16 -2.39 9.57 0.77
C GLY A 16 -2.28 8.62 1.96
N ILE A 17 -2.11 7.33 1.68
CA ILE A 17 -1.94 6.27 2.68
C ILE A 17 -0.46 5.95 2.98
N MET A 18 0.48 6.67 2.36
CA MET A 18 1.92 6.36 2.47
C MET A 18 2.49 6.47 3.90
N PRO A 19 2.14 7.49 4.72
CA PRO A 19 2.64 7.55 6.09
C PRO A 19 2.26 6.32 6.91
N TYR A 20 1.07 5.74 6.63
CA TYR A 20 0.62 4.51 7.27
C TYR A 20 1.42 3.29 6.83
N ILE A 21 1.63 3.13 5.52
CA ILE A 21 2.45 2.03 4.98
C ILE A 21 3.84 2.08 5.59
N SER A 22 4.48 3.25 5.62
CA SER A 22 5.80 3.43 6.22
C SER A 22 5.80 3.09 7.72
N ALA A 23 4.81 3.55 8.48
CA ALA A 23 4.68 3.20 9.89
C ALA A 23 4.54 1.69 10.10
N SER A 24 3.73 1.02 9.27
CA SER A 24 3.52 -0.43 9.35
C SER A 24 4.81 -1.22 9.07
N ILE A 25 5.59 -0.80 8.07
CA ILE A 25 6.87 -1.42 7.72
C ILE A 25 7.90 -1.21 8.84
N ILE A 26 7.96 0.01 9.40
CA ILE A 26 8.85 0.30 10.53
C ILE A 26 8.51 -0.60 11.71
N LEU A 27 7.23 -0.73 12.07
CA LEU A 27 6.79 -1.60 13.16
C LEU A 27 7.06 -3.07 12.86
N GLN A 28 6.88 -3.52 11.61
CA GLN A 28 7.23 -4.88 11.19
C GLN A 28 8.73 -5.16 11.37
N LEU A 29 9.60 -4.27 10.89
CA LEU A 29 11.05 -4.42 11.08
C LEU A 29 11.41 -4.36 12.58
N LEU A 30 10.76 -3.49 13.34
CA LEU A 30 10.98 -3.36 14.77
C LEU A 30 10.53 -4.60 15.55
N THR A 31 9.51 -5.34 15.09
CA THR A 31 9.11 -6.61 15.72
C THR A 31 10.17 -7.69 15.62
N VAL A 32 11.06 -7.64 14.60
CA VAL A 32 12.18 -8.59 14.46
C VAL A 32 13.35 -8.20 15.35
N VAL A 33 13.53 -6.90 15.59
CA VAL A 33 14.66 -6.36 16.37
C VAL A 33 14.35 -6.29 17.86
N VAL A 34 13.10 -6.00 18.23
CA VAL A 34 12.68 -5.75 19.62
C VAL A 34 11.89 -6.94 20.16
N PRO A 35 12.44 -7.69 21.13
CA PRO A 35 11.82 -8.93 21.63
C PRO A 35 10.48 -8.69 22.35
N HIS A 36 10.23 -7.49 22.87
CA HIS A 36 8.93 -7.13 23.44
C HIS A 36 7.83 -7.11 22.36
N LEU A 37 8.11 -6.51 21.20
CA LEU A 37 7.17 -6.47 20.08
C LEU A 37 7.00 -7.83 19.41
N GLU A 38 8.06 -8.64 19.38
CA GLU A 38 7.99 -10.03 18.92
C GLU A 38 7.03 -10.86 19.79
N ARG A 39 7.13 -10.74 21.13
CA ARG A 39 6.21 -11.38 22.07
C ARG A 39 4.78 -10.90 21.87
N LEU A 40 4.60 -9.59 21.72
CA LEU A 40 3.30 -8.99 21.42
C LEU A 40 2.70 -9.58 20.14
N SER A 41 3.49 -9.75 19.08
CA SER A 41 3.02 -10.37 17.83
C SER A 41 2.57 -11.83 18.02
N LYS A 42 3.16 -12.54 18.98
CA LYS A 42 2.82 -13.93 19.35
C LYS A 42 1.61 -14.07 20.29
N GLU A 43 1.11 -12.96 20.88
CA GLU A 43 -0.07 -12.95 21.77
C GLU A 43 -1.42 -13.08 21.03
N GLY A 44 -1.40 -13.32 19.71
CA GLY A 44 -2.61 -13.50 18.91
C GLY A 44 -3.34 -12.18 18.63
N GLU A 45 -4.69 -12.17 18.71
CA GLU A 45 -5.49 -11.00 18.35
C GLU A 45 -5.24 -9.77 19.24
N ALA A 46 -5.09 -9.98 20.55
CA ALA A 46 -4.85 -8.88 21.49
C ALA A 46 -3.51 -8.16 21.19
N GLY A 47 -2.50 -8.94 20.83
CA GLY A 47 -1.19 -8.45 20.41
C GLY A 47 -1.23 -7.69 19.09
N ARG A 48 -1.89 -8.25 18.07
CA ARG A 48 -2.11 -7.58 16.79
C ARG A 48 -2.78 -6.22 16.97
N ARG A 49 -3.82 -6.13 17.80
CA ARG A 49 -4.52 -4.85 18.09
C ARG A 49 -3.58 -3.80 18.68
N LYS A 50 -2.67 -4.17 19.58
CA LYS A 50 -1.67 -3.24 20.13
C LYS A 50 -0.66 -2.79 19.08
N ILE A 51 -0.20 -3.68 18.21
CA ILE A 51 0.70 -3.32 17.09
C ILE A 51 0.01 -2.34 16.14
N THR A 52 -1.29 -2.56 15.84
CA THR A 52 -2.07 -1.61 15.05
C THR A 52 -2.19 -0.25 15.74
N GLN A 53 -2.39 -0.20 17.07
CA GLN A 53 -2.37 1.06 17.82
C GLN A 53 -1.03 1.79 17.69
N TYR A 54 0.10 1.10 17.84
CA TYR A 54 1.41 1.72 17.63
C TYR A 54 1.63 2.19 16.20
N THR A 55 1.14 1.44 15.22
CA THR A 55 1.18 1.83 13.81
C THR A 55 0.38 3.12 13.58
N ARG A 56 -0.80 3.26 14.21
CA ARG A 56 -1.60 4.50 14.13
C ARG A 56 -0.85 5.70 14.72
N TYR A 57 -0.25 5.55 15.89
CA TYR A 57 0.55 6.64 16.49
C TYR A 57 1.75 7.00 15.62
N GLY A 58 2.48 5.99 15.12
CA GLY A 58 3.58 6.19 14.19
C GLY A 58 3.15 6.91 12.92
N THR A 59 1.99 6.56 12.38
CA THR A 59 1.41 7.21 11.19
C THR A 59 1.21 8.70 11.41
N ILE A 60 0.58 9.10 12.51
CA ILE A 60 0.34 10.52 12.81
C ILE A 60 1.66 11.28 12.97
N ILE A 61 2.62 10.72 13.71
CA ILE A 61 3.94 11.34 13.90
C ILE A 61 4.66 11.52 12.56
N LEU A 62 4.70 10.47 11.73
CA LEU A 62 5.30 10.54 10.40
C LEU A 62 4.58 11.55 9.50
N SER A 63 3.24 11.62 9.58
CA SER A 63 2.44 12.57 8.81
C SER A 63 2.76 14.02 9.17
N ILE A 64 2.99 14.30 10.45
CA ILE A 64 3.38 15.64 10.93
C ILE A 64 4.77 16.01 10.40
N ILE A 65 5.74 15.10 10.53
CA ILE A 65 7.12 15.33 10.08
C ILE A 65 7.17 15.51 8.56
N GLN A 66 6.52 14.61 7.80
CA GLN A 66 6.46 14.68 6.34
C GLN A 66 5.66 15.90 5.87
N GLY A 67 4.53 16.19 6.50
CA GLY A 67 3.72 17.36 6.22
C GLY A 67 4.47 18.67 6.47
N PHE A 68 5.36 18.71 7.48
CA PHE A 68 6.22 19.86 7.72
C PHE A 68 7.29 20.00 6.64
N GLY A 69 7.92 18.89 6.23
CA GLY A 69 8.85 18.90 5.10
C GLY A 69 8.20 19.40 3.81
N ILE A 70 6.97 18.96 3.53
CA ILE A 70 6.20 19.42 2.37
C ILE A 70 5.81 20.89 2.50
N SER A 71 5.37 21.36 3.67
CA SER A 71 4.95 22.76 3.84
C SER A 71 6.12 23.74 3.65
N VAL A 72 7.32 23.38 4.11
CA VAL A 72 8.55 24.15 3.84
C VAL A 72 8.93 24.10 2.36
N GLY A 73 8.77 22.93 1.71
CA GLY A 73 8.98 22.80 0.27
C GLY A 73 8.03 23.68 -0.55
N LEU A 74 6.73 23.65 -0.22
CA LEU A 74 5.68 24.42 -0.88
C LEU A 74 5.85 25.94 -0.70
N GLU A 75 6.31 26.37 0.46
CA GLU A 75 6.64 27.79 0.72
C GLU A 75 7.78 28.28 -0.20
N ARG A 76 8.72 27.41 -0.54
CA ARG A 76 9.85 27.72 -1.43
C ARG A 76 9.55 27.51 -2.91
N MET A 77 8.41 26.91 -3.24
CA MET A 77 8.00 26.69 -4.63
C MET A 77 7.29 27.93 -5.17
N THR A 78 7.76 28.37 -6.33
CA THR A 78 7.19 29.47 -7.09
C THR A 78 6.51 28.91 -8.33
N GLY A 79 5.32 29.40 -8.65
CA GLY A 79 4.58 28.97 -9.83
C GLY A 79 5.28 29.36 -11.15
N PRO A 80 4.83 28.84 -12.30
CA PRO A 80 5.41 29.13 -13.62
C PRO A 80 5.44 30.63 -13.98
N ALA A 81 4.61 31.44 -13.32
CA ALA A 81 4.48 32.88 -13.51
C ALA A 81 5.12 33.72 -12.38
N GLY A 82 5.87 33.12 -11.45
CA GLY A 82 6.47 33.84 -10.32
C GLY A 82 5.55 33.99 -9.10
N GLU A 83 4.31 33.49 -9.16
CA GLU A 83 3.36 33.57 -8.04
C GLU A 83 3.76 32.63 -6.90
N MET A 84 3.66 33.14 -5.67
CA MET A 84 3.89 32.34 -4.47
C MET A 84 2.71 31.39 -4.27
N ILE A 85 2.98 30.08 -4.19
CA ILE A 85 1.95 29.06 -3.92
C ILE A 85 1.32 29.28 -2.53
N ALA A 86 2.09 29.86 -1.60
CA ALA A 86 1.59 30.31 -0.31
C ALA A 86 1.15 31.79 -0.39
N LEU A 87 -0.16 32.05 -0.29
CA LEU A 87 -0.73 33.41 -0.22
C LEU A 87 -0.14 34.24 0.93
N ASN A 88 0.25 33.58 2.04
CA ASN A 88 0.91 34.19 3.19
C ASN A 88 2.01 33.24 3.69
N PRO A 89 3.26 33.32 3.19
CA PRO A 89 4.37 32.53 3.71
C PRO A 89 4.61 32.86 5.19
N GLY A 90 4.76 31.84 6.03
CA GLY A 90 4.86 32.03 7.48
C GLY A 90 4.51 30.79 8.30
N LEU A 91 4.62 30.94 9.63
CA LEU A 91 4.38 29.85 10.57
C LEU A 91 2.90 29.38 10.57
N SER A 92 1.97 30.31 10.33
CA SER A 92 0.54 30.01 10.17
C SER A 92 0.25 29.09 8.98
N PHE A 93 0.84 29.36 7.81
CA PHE A 93 0.70 28.51 6.62
C PHE A 93 1.26 27.11 6.86
N LYS A 94 2.43 27.01 7.50
CA LYS A 94 3.06 25.71 7.82
C LYS A 94 2.20 24.88 8.75
N VAL A 95 1.71 25.47 9.84
CA VAL A 95 0.86 24.76 10.81
C VAL A 95 -0.46 24.34 10.17
N MET A 96 -1.12 25.22 9.41
CA MET A 96 -2.35 24.89 8.70
C MET A 96 -2.16 23.77 7.68
N THR A 97 -1.06 23.81 6.91
CA THR A 97 -0.73 22.76 5.93
C THR A 97 -0.47 21.43 6.62
N VAL A 98 0.33 21.42 7.70
CA VAL A 98 0.64 20.22 8.48
C VAL A 98 -0.63 19.60 9.06
N ILE A 99 -1.50 20.41 9.67
CA ILE A 99 -2.78 19.94 10.22
C ILE A 99 -3.66 19.37 9.12
N THR A 100 -3.78 20.05 7.99
CA THR A 100 -4.62 19.63 6.86
C THR A 100 -4.16 18.29 6.28
N LEU A 101 -2.84 18.14 6.04
CA LEU A 101 -2.26 16.91 5.51
C LEU A 101 -2.34 15.75 6.51
N THR A 102 -2.12 16.04 7.80
CA THR A 102 -2.23 15.04 8.87
C THR A 102 -3.67 14.58 9.03
N ALA A 103 -4.63 15.50 9.03
CA ALA A 103 -6.06 15.20 9.11
C ALA A 103 -6.52 14.39 7.89
N GLY A 104 -6.10 14.76 6.68
CA GLY A 104 -6.39 14.00 5.46
C GLY A 104 -5.86 12.58 5.51
N THR A 105 -4.62 12.39 5.98
CA THR A 105 -4.01 11.06 6.15
C THR A 105 -4.73 10.24 7.22
N ALA A 106 -5.05 10.85 8.37
CA ALA A 106 -5.78 10.20 9.45
C ALA A 106 -7.18 9.74 9.00
N PHE A 107 -7.85 10.55 8.18
CA PHE A 107 -9.14 10.22 7.60
C PHE A 107 -9.05 9.03 6.64
N ILE A 108 -8.05 9.01 5.74
CA ILE A 108 -7.84 7.87 4.83
C ILE A 108 -7.53 6.59 5.60
N MET A 109 -6.67 6.68 6.62
CA MET A 109 -6.34 5.55 7.50
C MET A 109 -7.60 5.01 8.18
N TRP A 110 -8.42 5.89 8.76
CA TRP A 110 -9.68 5.52 9.40
C TRP A 110 -10.65 4.85 8.42
N LEU A 111 -10.79 5.39 7.20
CA LEU A 111 -11.58 4.75 6.14
C LEU A 111 -11.06 3.35 5.81
N GLY A 112 -9.75 3.17 5.73
CA GLY A 112 -9.13 1.86 5.48
C GLY A 112 -9.44 0.84 6.57
N GLU A 113 -9.41 1.26 7.84
CA GLU A 113 -9.81 0.42 8.97
C GLU A 113 -11.30 0.07 8.91
N GLN A 114 -12.18 1.03 8.62
CA GLN A 114 -13.62 0.77 8.49
C GLN A 114 -13.97 -0.18 7.34
N ILE A 115 -13.28 -0.07 6.20
CA ILE A 115 -13.44 -1.01 5.09
C ILE A 115 -12.96 -2.41 5.49
N THR A 116 -11.92 -2.52 6.31
CA THR A 116 -11.43 -3.82 6.79
C THR A 116 -12.40 -4.46 7.77
N GLU A 117 -13.00 -3.68 8.66
CA GLU A 117 -13.95 -4.19 9.67
C GLU A 117 -15.31 -4.59 9.07
N ARG A 118 -15.80 -3.86 8.07
CA ARG A 118 -17.17 -4.03 7.53
C ARG A 118 -17.22 -4.58 6.11
N GLY A 119 -16.09 -4.61 5.41
CA GLY A 119 -15.99 -4.96 3.99
C GLY A 119 -15.33 -6.31 3.75
N ILE A 120 -14.95 -6.53 2.48
CA ILE A 120 -14.31 -7.77 2.03
C ILE A 120 -12.81 -7.50 1.85
N GLY A 121 -11.97 -8.17 2.64
CA GLY A 121 -10.51 -8.12 2.51
C GLY A 121 -9.84 -6.98 3.30
N ASN A 122 -8.62 -6.61 2.89
CA ASN A 122 -7.82 -5.58 3.55
C ASN A 122 -8.16 -4.20 2.95
N GLY A 123 -8.77 -3.33 3.76
CA GLY A 123 -9.24 -2.02 3.34
C GLY A 123 -8.13 -1.06 2.90
N ILE A 124 -6.94 -1.15 3.49
CA ILE A 124 -5.76 -0.38 3.05
C ILE A 124 -5.34 -0.79 1.64
N SER A 125 -5.35 -2.09 1.35
CA SER A 125 -5.04 -2.61 0.00
C SER A 125 -6.06 -2.13 -1.04
N LEU A 126 -7.34 -2.09 -0.66
CA LEU A 126 -8.41 -1.56 -1.51
C LEU A 126 -8.26 -0.07 -1.80
N ILE A 127 -7.86 0.74 -0.82
CA ILE A 127 -7.58 2.17 -1.02
C ILE A 127 -6.44 2.38 -2.02
N ILE A 128 -5.35 1.62 -1.90
CA ILE A 128 -4.23 1.67 -2.84
C ILE A 128 -4.70 1.28 -4.26
N PHE A 129 -5.45 0.19 -4.36
CA PHE A 129 -6.01 -0.28 -5.63
C PHE A 129 -6.92 0.77 -6.27
N ALA A 130 -7.86 1.33 -5.52
CA ALA A 130 -8.74 2.39 -5.99
C ALA A 130 -7.96 3.63 -6.46
N GLY A 131 -6.90 4.01 -5.73
CA GLY A 131 -6.02 5.12 -6.09
C GLY A 131 -5.25 4.89 -7.40
N ILE A 132 -4.83 3.66 -7.68
CA ILE A 132 -4.17 3.31 -8.96
C ILE A 132 -5.20 3.30 -10.10
N VAL A 133 -6.33 2.62 -9.90
CA VAL A 133 -7.39 2.48 -10.91
C VAL A 133 -7.98 3.85 -11.28
N ALA A 134 -8.16 4.76 -10.32
CA ALA A 134 -8.67 6.11 -10.57
C ALA A 134 -7.81 6.91 -11.56
N ARG A 135 -6.51 6.60 -11.70
CA ARG A 135 -5.60 7.27 -12.64
C ARG A 135 -5.59 6.65 -14.03
N MET A 136 -6.02 5.39 -14.16
CA MET A 136 -5.99 4.68 -15.44
C MET A 136 -6.80 5.40 -16.54
N PRO A 137 -8.03 5.92 -16.28
CA PRO A 137 -8.77 6.65 -17.31
C PRO A 137 -8.02 7.86 -17.87
N SER A 138 -7.41 8.66 -16.99
CA SER A 138 -6.61 9.83 -17.41
C SER A 138 -5.39 9.41 -18.24
N ALA A 139 -4.68 8.35 -17.83
CA ALA A 139 -3.56 7.81 -18.59
C ALA A 139 -3.97 7.32 -19.99
N ILE A 140 -5.12 6.66 -20.12
CA ILE A 140 -5.64 6.20 -21.41
C ILE A 140 -6.00 7.40 -22.30
N ILE A 141 -6.70 8.40 -21.76
CA ILE A 141 -7.07 9.61 -22.51
C ILE A 141 -5.82 10.35 -23.01
N ASN A 142 -4.80 10.51 -22.16
CA ASN A 142 -3.54 11.14 -22.53
C ASN A 142 -2.81 10.36 -23.63
N THR A 143 -2.81 9.02 -23.54
CA THR A 143 -2.23 8.14 -24.57
C THR A 143 -2.96 8.30 -25.92
N ILE A 144 -4.29 8.39 -25.91
CA ILE A 144 -5.09 8.62 -27.13
C ILE A 144 -4.83 10.02 -27.70
N ARG A 145 -4.65 11.04 -26.85
CA ARG A 145 -4.29 12.40 -27.31
C ARG A 145 -2.94 12.41 -28.02
N LEU A 146 -1.92 11.78 -27.44
CA LEU A 146 -0.58 11.66 -28.02
C LEU A 146 -0.56 10.90 -29.36
N LEU A 147 -1.47 9.92 -29.51
CA LEU A 147 -1.69 9.26 -30.81
C LEU A 147 -2.30 10.22 -31.84
N LYS A 148 -3.29 11.03 -31.44
CA LYS A 148 -3.97 11.99 -32.34
C LYS A 148 -3.09 13.17 -32.75
N THR A 149 -2.16 13.60 -31.91
CA THR A 149 -1.21 14.68 -32.21
C THR A 149 -0.03 14.21 -33.07
N GLY A 150 0.10 12.90 -33.33
CA GLY A 150 1.20 12.33 -34.10
C GLY A 150 2.53 12.26 -33.35
N GLU A 151 2.55 12.61 -32.06
CA GLU A 151 3.75 12.51 -31.20
C GLU A 151 4.12 11.06 -30.89
N MET A 152 3.15 10.15 -30.92
CA MET A 152 3.38 8.70 -30.80
C MET A 152 2.93 7.94 -32.04
N ALA A 153 3.84 7.11 -32.58
CA ALA A 153 3.50 6.16 -33.62
C ALA A 153 2.56 5.06 -33.07
N LEU A 154 1.52 4.73 -33.85
CA LEU A 154 0.57 3.66 -33.51
C LEU A 154 1.26 2.30 -33.26
N PHE A 155 2.38 2.06 -33.95
CA PHE A 155 3.22 0.88 -33.75
C PHE A 155 3.81 0.79 -32.34
N LEU A 156 4.26 1.91 -31.76
CA LEU A 156 4.84 1.95 -30.42
C LEU A 156 3.77 1.66 -29.35
N ILE A 157 2.55 2.16 -29.54
CA ILE A 157 1.42 1.89 -28.64
C ILE A 157 1.05 0.41 -28.66
N LEU A 158 0.99 -0.23 -29.84
CA LEU A 158 0.73 -1.67 -29.96
C LEU A 158 1.78 -2.50 -29.22
N ILE A 159 3.06 -2.16 -29.36
CA ILE A 159 4.14 -2.81 -28.61
C ILE A 159 3.95 -2.63 -27.11
N LEU A 160 3.61 -1.43 -26.65
CA LEU A 160 3.42 -1.14 -25.24
C LEU A 160 2.25 -1.93 -24.65
N VAL A 161 1.13 -2.04 -25.37
CA VAL A 161 -0.02 -2.87 -24.97
C VAL A 161 0.34 -4.36 -24.95
N ALA A 162 1.04 -4.85 -25.98
CA ALA A 162 1.49 -6.24 -26.02
C ALA A 162 2.43 -6.56 -24.84
N MET A 163 3.38 -5.67 -24.56
CA MET A 163 4.29 -5.78 -23.42
C MET A 163 3.54 -5.77 -22.09
N MET A 164 2.52 -4.92 -21.94
CA MET A 164 1.67 -4.90 -20.75
C MET A 164 0.98 -6.25 -20.53
N ILE A 165 0.41 -6.85 -21.58
CA ILE A 165 -0.24 -8.17 -21.49
C ILE A 165 0.78 -9.25 -21.10
N VAL A 166 1.97 -9.24 -21.71
CA VAL A 166 3.05 -10.19 -21.39
C VAL A 166 3.48 -10.07 -19.93
N ILE A 167 3.71 -8.85 -19.44
CA ILE A 167 4.10 -8.60 -18.04
C ILE A 167 3.00 -9.07 -17.09
N VAL A 168 1.73 -8.74 -17.35
CA VAL A 168 0.60 -9.21 -16.53
C VAL A 168 0.53 -10.74 -16.55
N GLY A 169 0.73 -11.37 -17.71
CA GLY A 169 0.78 -12.82 -17.85
C GLY A 169 1.90 -13.46 -17.03
N ILE A 170 3.11 -12.90 -17.07
CA ILE A 170 4.25 -13.34 -16.26
C ILE A 170 3.93 -13.19 -14.76
N ILE A 171 3.39 -12.04 -14.34
CA ILE A 171 3.01 -11.82 -12.94
C ILE A 171 2.01 -12.87 -12.48
N VAL A 172 0.95 -13.12 -13.25
CA VAL A 172 -0.07 -14.13 -12.91
C VAL A 172 0.51 -15.54 -12.89
N PHE A 173 1.39 -15.87 -13.83
CA PHE A 173 2.06 -17.17 -13.89
C PHE A 173 2.93 -17.42 -12.66
N VAL A 174 3.77 -16.45 -12.29
CA VAL A 174 4.64 -16.53 -11.11
C VAL A 174 3.81 -16.57 -9.82
N GLU A 175 2.78 -15.74 -9.71
CA GLU A 175 1.93 -15.66 -8.50
C GLU A 175 1.11 -16.93 -8.29
N ARG A 176 0.67 -17.60 -9.36
CA ARG A 176 -0.03 -18.90 -9.29
C ARG A 176 0.91 -20.09 -9.17
N GLY A 177 2.22 -19.88 -9.33
CA GLY A 177 3.26 -20.90 -9.15
C GLY A 177 3.34 -21.35 -7.69
N GLN A 178 2.89 -22.56 -7.41
CA GLN A 178 3.01 -23.19 -6.09
C GLN A 178 3.65 -24.57 -6.21
N ARG A 179 4.69 -24.81 -5.42
CA ARG A 179 5.29 -26.12 -5.22
C ARG A 179 4.49 -26.86 -4.14
N ARG A 180 3.76 -27.89 -4.54
CA ARG A 180 3.02 -28.75 -3.60
C ARG A 180 3.97 -29.80 -3.04
N ILE A 181 4.32 -29.71 -1.75
CA ILE A 181 5.06 -30.77 -1.06
C ILE A 181 4.05 -31.66 -0.33
N PRO A 182 3.95 -32.96 -0.62
CA PRO A 182 3.05 -33.87 0.07
C PRO A 182 3.54 -34.06 1.51
N VAL A 183 2.67 -33.81 2.49
CA VAL A 183 2.94 -34.03 3.91
C VAL A 183 2.00 -35.14 4.39
N GLN A 184 2.58 -36.16 5.00
CA GLN A 184 1.81 -37.23 5.63
C GLN A 184 1.68 -36.91 7.11
N TYR A 185 0.46 -36.60 7.56
CA TYR A 185 0.21 -36.48 9.00
C TYR A 185 0.35 -37.87 9.65
N PRO A 186 1.06 -37.98 10.78
CA PRO A 186 1.27 -39.26 11.45
C PRO A 186 -0.08 -39.86 11.84
N LYS A 187 -0.24 -41.14 11.48
CA LYS A 187 -1.48 -41.90 11.70
C LYS A 187 -1.58 -42.33 13.16
N ARG A 188 -2.78 -42.29 13.74
CA ARG A 188 -3.07 -43.02 14.97
C ARG A 188 -3.42 -44.46 14.60
N VAL A 189 -2.61 -45.40 15.08
CA VAL A 189 -2.93 -46.84 14.98
C VAL A 189 -3.84 -47.19 16.15
N MET A 190 -5.09 -47.58 15.88
CA MET A 190 -6.01 -48.15 16.86
C MET A 190 -6.30 -49.60 16.45
N GLY A 191 -5.73 -50.58 17.17
CA GLY A 191 -5.88 -52.00 16.87
C GLY A 191 -5.13 -52.47 15.60
N ARG A 192 -5.72 -53.41 14.83
CA ARG A 192 -5.15 -53.96 13.57
C ARG A 192 -5.53 -53.20 12.30
N LYS A 193 -6.30 -52.11 12.40
CA LYS A 193 -6.75 -51.32 11.25
C LYS A 193 -6.17 -49.91 11.30
N MET A 194 -5.50 -49.52 10.22
CA MET A 194 -5.04 -48.15 10.00
C MET A 194 -6.26 -47.32 9.56
N TYR A 195 -6.71 -46.39 10.40
CA TYR A 195 -7.74 -45.41 10.04
C TYR A 195 -7.09 -44.04 9.83
N GLY A 196 -7.49 -43.35 8.76
CA GLY A 196 -7.03 -42.00 8.47
C GLY A 196 -5.71 -41.97 7.71
N GLY A 197 -5.76 -41.39 6.52
CA GLY A 197 -4.63 -41.23 5.62
C GLY A 197 -5.00 -40.26 4.53
N GLN A 198 -5.54 -39.09 4.90
CA GLN A 198 -5.75 -38.04 3.92
C GLN A 198 -4.38 -37.41 3.66
N SER A 199 -3.84 -37.62 2.46
CA SER A 199 -2.64 -36.94 2.00
C SER A 199 -2.96 -35.46 1.88
N THR A 200 -2.37 -34.64 2.72
CA THR A 200 -2.45 -33.18 2.60
C THR A 200 -1.16 -32.70 1.93
N HIS A 201 -1.25 -31.65 1.14
CA HIS A 201 -0.07 -30.99 0.59
C HIS A 201 0.13 -29.66 1.31
N LEU A 202 1.37 -29.35 1.66
CA LEU A 202 1.74 -28.01 2.07
C LEU A 202 2.10 -27.24 0.78
N PRO A 203 1.30 -26.24 0.36
CA PRO A 203 1.64 -25.43 -0.80
C PRO A 203 2.72 -24.42 -0.41
N LEU A 204 3.92 -24.57 -0.98
CA LEU A 204 4.95 -23.54 -0.93
C LEU A 204 4.84 -22.68 -2.19
N ARG A 205 4.35 -21.44 -2.03
CA ARG A 205 4.28 -20.49 -3.15
C ARG A 205 5.69 -20.06 -3.55
N VAL A 206 5.91 -19.86 -4.85
CA VAL A 206 7.22 -19.44 -5.40
C VAL A 206 7.61 -18.04 -4.89
N ASN A 207 6.62 -17.19 -4.58
CA ASN A 207 6.83 -15.88 -4.00
C ASN A 207 6.22 -15.80 -2.59
N THR A 208 7.05 -15.81 -1.55
CA THR A 208 6.62 -15.66 -0.14
C THR A 208 6.62 -14.21 0.34
N ALA A 209 7.25 -13.29 -0.40
CA ALA A 209 7.53 -11.92 0.04
C ALA A 209 6.31 -10.95 0.06
N PRO A 210 5.37 -10.96 -0.91
CA PRO A 210 4.26 -10.00 -0.91
C PRO A 210 3.19 -10.36 0.12
N TYR A 211 3.00 -11.64 0.41
CA TYR A 211 1.95 -12.10 1.32
C TYR A 211 2.27 -11.82 2.80
N LEU A 212 3.55 -11.73 3.17
CA LEU A 212 3.95 -11.27 4.51
C LEU A 212 3.61 -9.79 4.75
N LEU A 213 3.57 -8.97 3.69
CA LEU A 213 3.26 -7.53 3.78
C LEU A 213 1.75 -7.24 3.78
N LEU A 214 0.91 -8.16 3.31
CA LEU A 214 -0.55 -7.94 3.14
C LEU A 214 -1.43 -8.64 4.20
N GLN A 215 -0.85 -9.45 5.10
CA GLN A 215 -1.61 -10.26 6.07
C GLN A 215 -1.77 -9.63 7.47
N TYR A 216 -1.35 -8.38 7.66
CA TYR A 216 -1.48 -7.66 8.93
C TYR A 216 -1.90 -6.21 8.70
#